data_AF-A0A496WYC0-F1
#
_entry.id   AF-A0A496WYC0-F1
#
_cell.length_a   1.000
_cell.length_b   1.000
_cell.length_c   1.000
_cell.angle_alpha   90.00
_cell.angle_beta   90.00
_cell.angle_gamma   90.00
#
_symmetry.space_group_name_H-M   'P 1'
#
loop_
_entity.id
_entity.type
_entity.pdbx_description
1 polymer ?
#
loop_
_entity_poly.entity_id
_entity_poly.type
_entity_poly.pdbx_seq_one_letter_code
_entity_poly.pdbx_strand_id
1 'polypeptide(L)'
;MRSYSDEVRKQLLDGISRIANAEARSYGLPDNLLPEITYSDYYTPAVYNTPELTDQMLPVLRKALGKKAVLEVLPVMGGEDFARYGRQEPLIPSHMFKLGSVAPDIVEQAKTSGSSLPSLHSAFFAPEPKQSIRTGIKAMTAMVSALLPVPDRDRK
;
A
#
# COMPACT_ATOMS: atom_id res chain seq x y z
N MET A 1 -0.94 -11.66 -9.08
CA MET A 1 0.52 -11.41 -9.07
C MET A 1 0.84 -10.08 -8.38
N ARG A 2 2.11 -9.81 -8.09
CA ARG A 2 2.59 -8.60 -7.40
C ARG A 2 3.84 -8.07 -8.09
N SER A 3 3.93 -6.75 -8.23
CA SER A 3 5.07 -6.03 -8.81
C SER A 3 5.05 -4.59 -8.33
N TYR A 4 6.20 -3.92 -8.31
CA TYR A 4 6.31 -2.51 -7.93
C TYR A 4 6.17 -1.53 -9.11
N SER A 5 6.19 -2.04 -10.34
CA SER A 5 5.99 -1.23 -11.55
C SER A 5 5.17 -1.97 -12.60
N ASP A 6 4.63 -1.20 -13.55
CA ASP A 6 3.86 -1.73 -14.68
C ASP A 6 4.76 -2.48 -15.67
N GLU A 7 6.01 -2.04 -15.81
CA GLU A 7 7.03 -2.74 -16.61
C GLU A 7 7.33 -4.14 -16.04
N VAL A 8 7.61 -4.24 -14.73
CA VAL A 8 7.84 -5.53 -14.07
C VAL A 8 6.59 -6.39 -14.12
N ARG A 9 5.39 -5.80 -13.99
CA ARG A 9 4.13 -6.52 -14.16
C ARG A 9 4.05 -7.17 -15.54
N LYS A 10 4.36 -6.41 -16.59
CA LYS A 10 4.35 -6.89 -17.97
C LYS A 10 5.35 -8.03 -18.14
N GLN A 11 6.58 -7.86 -17.66
CA GLN A 11 7.62 -8.89 -17.72
C GLN A 11 7.17 -10.21 -17.05
N LEU A 12 6.49 -10.12 -15.90
CA LEU A 12 5.96 -11.30 -15.21
C LEU A 12 4.83 -11.96 -16.00
N LEU A 13 3.91 -11.20 -16.59
CA LEU A 13 2.82 -11.73 -17.42
C LEU A 13 3.37 -12.43 -18.68
N ASP A 14 4.27 -11.76 -19.39
CA ASP A 14 4.95 -12.32 -20.57
C ASP A 14 5.71 -13.61 -20.19
N GLY A 15 6.36 -13.61 -19.02
CA GLY A 15 7.06 -14.77 -18.47
C GLY A 15 6.14 -15.95 -18.18
N ILE A 16 4.98 -15.71 -17.56
CA ILE A 16 3.96 -16.74 -17.32
C ILE A 16 3.50 -17.34 -18.64
N SER A 17 3.18 -16.49 -19.62
CA SER A 17 2.71 -16.96 -20.93
C SER A 17 3.77 -17.81 -21.63
N ARG A 18 5.02 -17.35 -21.63
CA ARG A 18 6.14 -18.08 -22.21
C ARG A 18 6.37 -19.44 -21.55
N ILE A 19 6.36 -19.50 -20.22
CA ILE A 19 6.59 -20.75 -19.48
C ILE A 19 5.44 -21.72 -19.70
N ALA A 20 4.18 -21.28 -19.58
CA ALA A 20 3.03 -22.15 -19.78
C ALA A 20 3.01 -22.79 -21.18
N ASN A 21 3.32 -22.01 -22.21
CA ASN A 21 3.42 -22.51 -23.58
C ASN A 21 4.62 -23.46 -23.78
N ALA A 22 5.77 -23.16 -23.17
CA ALA A 22 6.95 -24.03 -23.25
C ALA A 22 6.72 -25.39 -22.56
N GLU A 23 6.06 -25.39 -21.41
CA GLU A 23 5.66 -26.62 -20.71
C GLU A 23 4.69 -27.44 -21.56
N ALA A 24 3.64 -26.85 -22.13
CA ALA A 24 2.73 -27.60 -23.01
C ALA A 24 3.48 -28.24 -24.20
N ARG A 25 4.38 -27.49 -24.85
CA ARG A 25 5.21 -28.01 -25.95
C ARG A 25 6.16 -29.12 -25.50
N SER A 26 6.73 -29.03 -24.29
CA SER A 26 7.66 -30.05 -23.76
C SER A 26 6.98 -31.42 -23.56
N TYR A 27 5.67 -31.41 -23.29
CA TYR A 27 4.81 -32.59 -23.21
C TYR A 27 4.24 -33.04 -24.57
N GLY A 28 4.70 -32.45 -25.68
CA GLY A 28 4.32 -32.84 -27.03
C GLY A 28 2.97 -32.31 -27.51
N LEU A 29 2.39 -31.31 -26.83
CA LEU A 29 1.15 -30.70 -27.30
C LEU A 29 1.43 -29.88 -28.57
N PRO A 30 0.64 -30.06 -29.64
CA PRO A 30 0.70 -29.21 -30.82
C PRO A 30 0.14 -27.81 -30.54
N ASP A 31 0.48 -26.85 -31.42
CA ASP A 31 0.14 -25.43 -31.25
C ASP A 31 -1.37 -25.16 -31.07
N ASN A 32 -2.24 -25.97 -31.67
CA ASN A 32 -3.70 -25.86 -31.54
C ASN A 32 -4.27 -26.40 -30.22
N LEU A 33 -3.43 -26.98 -29.35
CA LEU A 33 -3.77 -27.47 -28.03
C LEU A 33 -3.00 -26.74 -26.91
N LEU A 34 -2.31 -25.64 -27.22
CA LEU A 34 -1.65 -24.81 -26.21
C LEU A 34 -2.68 -24.16 -25.26
N PRO A 35 -2.30 -23.88 -24.00
CA PRO A 35 -3.21 -23.33 -23.02
C PRO A 35 -3.73 -21.94 -23.44
N GLU A 36 -5.02 -21.71 -23.23
CA GLU A 36 -5.58 -20.37 -23.26
C GLU A 36 -5.17 -19.62 -21.98
N ILE A 37 -4.54 -18.46 -22.13
CA ILE A 37 -4.06 -17.65 -21.01
C ILE A 37 -4.84 -16.35 -20.98
N THR A 38 -5.76 -16.24 -20.02
CA THR A 38 -6.55 -15.02 -19.78
C THR A 38 -6.07 -14.32 -18.52
N TYR A 39 -6.06 -12.99 -18.55
CA TYR A 39 -5.78 -12.17 -17.38
C TYR A 39 -7.02 -11.36 -17.00
N SER A 40 -7.23 -11.16 -15.70
CA SER A 40 -8.24 -10.23 -15.22
C SER A 40 -7.82 -8.78 -15.52
N ASP A 41 -8.70 -8.02 -16.15
CA ASP A 41 -8.58 -6.56 -16.31
C ASP A 41 -8.63 -5.86 -14.94
N TYR A 42 -9.31 -6.48 -13.97
CA TYR A 42 -9.30 -6.05 -12.58
C TYR A 42 -8.04 -6.55 -11.87
N TYR A 43 -7.13 -5.63 -11.53
CA TYR A 43 -5.95 -5.88 -10.71
C TYR A 43 -5.64 -4.67 -9.82
N THR A 44 -4.80 -4.88 -8.81
CA THR A 44 -4.30 -3.82 -7.92
C THR A 44 -2.90 -3.39 -8.38
N PRO A 45 -2.75 -2.19 -8.99
CA PRO A 45 -1.43 -1.67 -9.29
C PRO A 45 -0.65 -1.30 -8.03
N ALA A 46 0.65 -1.03 -8.17
CA ALA A 46 1.45 -0.54 -7.05
C ALA A 46 0.92 0.82 -6.57
N VAL A 47 0.62 0.93 -5.28
CA VAL A 47 0.33 2.21 -4.65
C VAL A 47 1.56 3.10 -4.77
N TYR A 48 1.38 4.28 -5.35
CA TYR A 48 2.41 5.28 -5.48
C TYR A 48 2.02 6.51 -4.67
N ASN A 49 2.71 6.69 -3.55
CA ASN A 49 2.59 7.93 -2.78
C ASN A 49 3.37 9.02 -3.51
N THR A 50 2.68 10.10 -3.88
CA THR A 50 3.30 11.25 -4.54
C THR A 50 4.38 11.82 -3.62
N PRO A 51 5.67 11.89 -4.05
CA PRO A 51 6.77 12.31 -3.19
C PRO A 51 6.55 13.70 -2.57
N GLU A 52 6.09 14.66 -3.38
CA GLU A 52 5.89 16.04 -2.96
C GLU A 52 4.82 16.16 -1.86
N LEU A 53 3.69 15.44 -2.04
CA LEU A 53 2.64 15.40 -1.02
C LEU A 53 3.12 14.68 0.25
N THR A 54 3.91 13.62 0.09
CA THR A 54 4.47 12.86 1.21
C THR A 54 5.41 13.74 2.04
N ASP A 55 6.31 14.47 1.39
CA ASP A 55 7.24 15.38 2.03
C ASP A 55 6.53 16.55 2.72
N GLN A 56 5.46 17.07 2.11
CA GLN A 56 4.61 18.10 2.70
C GLN A 56 3.90 17.60 3.98
N MET A 57 3.43 16.35 4.00
CA MET A 57 2.64 15.80 5.12
C MET A 57 3.49 15.25 6.27
N LEU A 58 4.74 14.84 6.01
CA LEU A 58 5.64 14.31 7.03
C LEU A 58 5.84 15.25 8.25
N PRO A 59 6.12 16.57 8.10
CA PRO A 59 6.22 17.48 9.25
C PRO A 59 4.88 17.67 9.96
N VAL A 60 3.75 17.64 9.24
CA VAL A 60 2.39 17.75 9.82
C VAL A 60 2.12 16.56 10.74
N LEU A 61 2.39 15.35 10.27
CA LEU A 61 2.26 14.11 11.04
C LEU A 61 3.20 14.11 12.25
N ARG A 62 4.46 14.51 12.09
CA ARG A 62 5.44 14.58 13.19
C ARG A 62 5.04 15.60 14.26
N LYS A 63 4.41 16.72 13.87
CA LYS A 63 3.85 17.71 14.81
C LYS A 63 2.64 17.14 15.55
N ALA A 64 1.76 16.42 14.86
CA ALA A 64 0.54 15.86 15.44
C ALA A 64 0.82 14.66 16.37
N LEU A 65 1.69 13.74 15.96
CA LEU A 65 1.91 12.45 16.63
C LEU A 65 3.22 12.39 17.43
N GLY A 66 4.16 13.29 17.17
CA GLY A 66 5.51 13.25 17.70
C GLY A 66 6.49 12.53 16.76
N LYS A 67 7.74 12.99 16.72
CA LYS A 67 8.77 12.51 15.76
C LYS A 67 9.02 11.00 15.84
N LYS A 68 8.97 10.41 17.04
CA LYS A 68 9.22 8.97 17.25
C LYS A 68 8.07 8.07 16.80
N ALA A 69 6.86 8.63 16.65
CA ALA A 69 5.67 7.87 16.26
C ALA A 69 5.45 7.82 14.74
N VAL A 70 6.25 8.56 13.96
CA VAL A 70 6.16 8.61 12.50
C VAL A 70 7.43 8.03 11.91
N LEU A 71 7.31 6.84 11.34
CA LEU A 71 8.42 6.06 10.81
C LEU A 71 8.29 5.94 9.30
N GLU A 72 9.42 6.06 8.62
CA GLU A 72 9.53 5.63 7.23
C GLU A 72 9.66 4.11 7.20
N VAL A 73 8.95 3.48 6.26
CA VAL A 73 8.93 2.02 6.12
C VAL A 73 9.22 1.64 4.69
N LEU A 74 9.86 0.49 4.51
CA LEU A 74 10.10 -0.05 3.18
C LEU A 74 8.76 -0.42 2.49
N PRO A 75 8.73 -0.38 1.15
CA PRO A 75 7.62 -0.94 0.38
C PRO A 75 7.35 -2.40 0.76
N VAL A 76 6.08 -2.81 0.68
CA VAL A 76 5.67 -4.20 0.93
C VAL A 76 4.87 -4.74 -0.25
N MET A 77 4.82 -6.06 -0.39
CA MET A 77 4.16 -6.76 -1.50
C MET A 77 2.62 -6.87 -1.36
N GLY A 78 2.02 -6.13 -0.44
CA GLY A 78 0.56 -6.01 -0.34
C GLY A 78 -0.01 -5.34 -1.59
N GLY A 79 -1.20 -5.77 -2.04
CA GLY A 79 -1.90 -5.14 -3.14
C GLY A 79 -3.08 -4.33 -2.60
N GLU A 80 -3.26 -3.11 -3.10
CA GLU A 80 -4.28 -2.17 -2.63
C GLU A 80 -4.86 -1.42 -3.83
N ASP A 81 -6.18 -1.35 -3.94
CA ASP A 81 -6.85 -0.71 -5.09
C ASP A 81 -6.87 0.82 -4.99
N PHE A 82 -6.58 1.40 -3.81
CA PHE A 82 -6.32 2.84 -3.63
C PHE A 82 -5.32 3.40 -4.66
N ALA A 83 -4.37 2.58 -5.13
CA ALA A 83 -3.44 2.91 -6.21
C ALA A 83 -4.11 3.45 -7.47
N ARG A 84 -5.38 3.12 -7.70
CA ARG A 84 -6.17 3.58 -8.85
C ARG A 84 -6.45 5.08 -8.79
N TYR A 85 -6.61 5.69 -7.60
CA TYR A 85 -6.91 7.13 -7.48
C TYR A 85 -5.80 8.01 -8.08
N GLY A 86 -4.53 7.68 -7.81
CA GLY A 86 -3.37 8.40 -8.36
C GLY A 86 -3.07 8.11 -9.83
N ARG A 87 -3.93 7.35 -10.53
CA ARG A 87 -3.75 6.93 -11.92
C ARG A 87 -4.89 7.37 -12.85
N GLN A 88 -5.90 8.06 -12.31
CA GLN A 88 -6.99 8.62 -13.10
C GLN A 88 -6.64 10.04 -13.52
N GLU A 89 -7.06 10.45 -14.72
CA GLU A 89 -6.95 11.83 -15.17
C GLU A 89 -8.12 12.68 -14.61
N PRO A 90 -7.85 13.91 -14.11
CA PRO A 90 -6.54 14.51 -13.93
C PRO A 90 -5.75 13.83 -12.79
N LEU A 91 -4.43 13.72 -12.94
CA LEU A 91 -3.58 13.15 -11.88
C LEU A 91 -3.67 13.99 -10.59
N ILE A 92 -4.34 13.45 -9.57
CA ILE A 92 -4.44 14.03 -8.23
C ILE A 92 -3.34 13.42 -7.34
N PRO A 93 -2.49 14.22 -6.68
CA PRO A 93 -1.52 13.70 -5.71
C PRO A 93 -2.18 12.85 -4.63
N SER A 94 -1.63 11.67 -4.37
CA SER A 94 -2.19 10.71 -3.41
C SER A 94 -1.15 10.30 -2.39
N HIS A 95 -1.59 10.08 -1.15
CA HIS A 95 -0.74 9.62 -0.06
C HIS A 95 -1.52 8.67 0.85
N MET A 96 -1.06 7.42 0.93
CA MET A 96 -1.55 6.40 1.85
C MET A 96 -0.45 6.05 2.86
N PHE A 97 -0.76 6.16 4.15
CA PHE A 97 0.15 5.74 5.22
C PHE A 97 -0.37 4.48 5.93
N LYS A 98 0.54 3.78 6.60
CA LYS A 98 0.18 2.64 7.46
C LYS A 98 0.01 3.12 8.89
N LEU A 99 -1.06 2.68 9.54
CA LEU A 99 -1.32 2.94 10.94
C LEU A 99 -0.81 1.78 11.79
N GLY A 100 0.06 2.07 12.77
CA GLY A 100 0.43 1.10 13.79
C GLY A 100 -0.78 0.77 14.66
N SER A 101 -1.09 -0.53 14.81
CA SER A 101 -2.30 -0.97 15.49
C SER A 101 -2.06 -1.93 16.66
N VAL A 102 -0.83 -2.36 16.88
CA VAL A 102 -0.50 -3.33 17.95
C VAL A 102 -0.07 -2.57 19.20
N ALA A 103 -0.46 -3.06 20.38
CA ALA A 103 -0.11 -2.45 21.66
C ALA A 103 1.43 -2.36 21.83
N PRO A 104 1.97 -1.25 22.35
CA PRO A 104 3.42 -1.02 22.40
C PRO A 104 4.21 -2.10 23.15
N ASP A 105 3.67 -2.62 24.24
CA ASP A 105 4.25 -3.71 25.03
C ASP A 105 4.39 -5.00 24.23
N ILE A 106 3.37 -5.35 23.43
CA ILE A 106 3.41 -6.52 22.53
C ILE A 106 4.45 -6.30 21.42
N VAL A 107 4.55 -5.07 20.87
CA VAL A 107 5.57 -4.74 19.87
C VAL A 107 6.98 -4.87 20.45
N GLU A 108 7.23 -4.34 21.66
CA GLU A 108 8.54 -4.44 22.31
C GLU A 108 8.89 -5.87 22.71
N GLN A 109 7.91 -6.66 23.16
CA GLN A 109 8.09 -8.09 23.41
C GLN A 109 8.52 -8.82 22.14
N ALA A 110 7.82 -8.60 21.02
CA ALA A 110 8.12 -9.21 19.74
C ALA A 110 9.52 -8.85 19.22
N LYS A 111 9.95 -7.59 19.41
CA LYS A 111 11.31 -7.16 19.09
C LYS A 111 12.36 -7.85 19.94
N THR A 112 12.12 -7.96 21.25
CA THR A 112 13.07 -8.55 22.21
C THR A 112 13.21 -10.06 22.01
N SER A 113 12.11 -10.75 21.73
CA SER A 113 12.09 -12.20 21.49
C SER A 113 12.50 -12.60 20.06
N GLY A 114 12.49 -11.65 19.12
CA GLY A 114 12.66 -11.92 17.69
C GLY A 114 11.45 -12.59 17.02
N SER A 115 10.30 -12.67 17.70
CA SER A 115 9.08 -13.25 17.13
C SER A 115 8.37 -12.28 16.18
N SER A 116 7.71 -12.79 15.15
CA SER A 116 6.86 -11.99 14.26
C SER A 116 5.49 -11.67 14.90
N LEU A 117 4.99 -10.47 14.68
CA LEU A 117 3.61 -10.11 15.00
C LEU A 117 2.62 -10.71 13.99
N PRO A 118 1.39 -11.10 14.41
CA PRO A 118 0.34 -11.47 13.47
C PRO A 118 0.07 -10.36 12.46
N SER A 119 0.02 -10.70 11.18
CA SER A 119 -0.22 -9.76 10.08
C SER A 119 -1.70 -9.74 9.66
N LEU A 120 -2.07 -8.78 8.80
CA LEU A 120 -3.37 -8.78 8.12
C LEU A 120 -3.64 -10.14 7.47
N HIS A 121 -4.89 -10.60 7.51
CA HIS A 121 -5.35 -11.94 7.12
C HIS A 121 -4.99 -13.09 8.09
N SER A 122 -4.30 -12.83 9.20
CA SER A 122 -4.17 -13.80 10.28
C SER A 122 -5.42 -13.84 11.16
N ALA A 123 -5.86 -15.03 11.59
CA ALA A 123 -6.91 -15.19 12.59
C ALA A 123 -6.51 -14.62 13.97
N PHE A 124 -5.22 -14.35 14.19
CA PHE A 124 -4.68 -13.78 15.42
C PHE A 124 -4.41 -12.26 15.32
N PHE A 125 -4.76 -11.63 14.19
CA PHE A 125 -4.61 -10.18 14.04
C PHE A 125 -5.59 -9.46 14.98
N ALA A 126 -5.04 -8.78 15.99
CA ALA A 126 -5.82 -8.11 17.03
C ALA A 126 -5.32 -6.67 17.23
N PRO A 127 -5.89 -5.70 16.49
CA PRO A 127 -5.65 -4.28 16.74
C PRO A 127 -6.04 -3.86 18.16
N GLU A 128 -5.25 -3.00 18.80
CA GLU A 128 -5.64 -2.29 20.01
C GLU A 128 -6.59 -1.15 19.62
N PRO A 129 -7.91 -1.25 19.88
CA PRO A 129 -8.87 -0.36 19.24
C PRO A 129 -8.73 1.10 19.67
N LYS A 130 -8.52 1.35 20.96
CA LYS A 130 -8.64 2.70 21.53
C LYS A 130 -7.54 3.63 21.01
N GLN A 131 -6.30 3.20 21.07
CA GLN A 131 -5.14 3.96 20.63
C GLN A 131 -5.05 4.01 19.11
N SER A 132 -5.37 2.91 18.41
CA SER A 132 -5.35 2.89 16.95
C SER A 132 -6.35 3.88 16.37
N ILE A 133 -7.61 3.84 16.82
CA ILE A 133 -8.66 4.76 16.34
C ILE A 133 -8.28 6.22 16.64
N ARG A 134 -7.84 6.52 17.88
CA ARG A 134 -7.41 7.87 18.26
C ARG A 134 -6.26 8.38 17.40
N THR A 135 -5.26 7.52 17.15
CA THR A 135 -4.09 7.88 16.34
C THR A 135 -4.47 8.10 14.88
N GLY A 136 -5.30 7.22 14.31
CA GLY A 136 -5.79 7.34 12.94
C GLY A 136 -6.60 8.62 12.72
N ILE A 137 -7.56 8.93 13.61
CA ILE A 137 -8.34 10.18 13.56
C ILE A 137 -7.40 11.38 13.65
N LYS A 138 -6.47 11.38 14.61
CA LYS A 138 -5.54 12.50 14.80
C LYS A 138 -4.65 12.73 13.58
N ALA A 139 -4.13 11.66 12.98
CA ALA A 139 -3.30 11.70 11.78
C ALA A 139 -4.06 12.27 10.58
N MET A 140 -5.23 11.68 10.27
CA MET A 140 -6.07 12.09 9.15
C MET A 140 -6.55 13.54 9.30
N THR A 141 -7.06 13.92 10.48
CA THR A 141 -7.52 15.29 10.74
C THR A 141 -6.37 16.30 10.56
N ALA A 142 -5.18 15.99 11.06
CA ALA A 142 -4.03 16.88 10.91
C ALA A 142 -3.64 17.08 9.44
N MET A 143 -3.56 15.99 8.66
CA MET A 143 -3.22 16.04 7.24
C MET A 143 -4.26 16.81 6.42
N VAL A 144 -5.55 16.47 6.58
CA VAL A 144 -6.64 17.14 5.85
C VAL A 144 -6.69 18.62 6.23
N SER A 145 -6.58 18.96 7.52
CA SER A 145 -6.60 20.36 7.95
C SER A 145 -5.44 21.18 7.38
N ALA A 146 -4.28 20.55 7.15
CA ALA A 146 -3.12 21.22 6.55
C ALA A 146 -3.27 21.43 5.03
N LEU A 147 -4.15 20.68 4.38
CA LEU A 147 -4.45 20.79 2.94
C LEU A 147 -5.66 21.68 2.65
N LEU A 148 -6.55 21.87 3.63
CA LEU A 148 -7.69 22.77 3.47
C LEU A 148 -7.21 24.20 3.23
N PRO A 149 -7.85 24.94 2.31
CA PRO A 149 -7.56 26.34 2.10
C PRO A 149 -7.79 27.12 3.40
N VAL A 150 -6.94 28.12 3.66
CA VAL A 150 -7.20 29.06 4.76
C VAL A 150 -8.53 29.75 4.44
N PRO A 151 -9.51 29.75 5.36
CA PRO A 151 -10.77 30.44 5.13
C PRO A 151 -10.48 31.89 4.76
N ASP A 152 -11.02 32.32 3.63
CA ASP A 152 -10.96 33.72 3.19
C ASP A 152 -11.71 34.56 4.24
N ARG A 153 -10.96 35.23 5.11
CA ARG A 153 -11.53 36.02 6.21
C ARG A 153 -12.22 37.29 5.73
N ASP A 154 -12.10 37.61 4.43
CA ASP A 154 -12.61 38.84 3.84
C ASP A 154 -13.81 38.63 2.88
N ARG A 155 -14.26 37.38 2.67
CA ARG A 155 -15.56 37.12 2.03
C ARG A 155 -16.71 37.42 3.01
N LYS A 156 -17.24 38.64 2.92
CA LYS A 156 -18.54 39.04 3.49
C LYS A 156 -19.70 38.29 2.84
#